data_AF-A0A1D2QBN8-F1
#
_entry.id   AF-A0A1D2QBN8-F1
#
_cell.length_a   1.000
_cell.length_b   1.000
_cell.length_c   1.000
_cell.angle_alpha   90.00
_cell.angle_beta   90.00
_cell.angle_gamma   90.00
#
_symmetry.space_group_name_H-M   'P 1'
#
loop_
_entity.id
_entity.type
_entity.pdbx_description
1 polymer ?
#
loop_
_entity_poly.entity_id
_entity_poly.type
_entity_poly.pdbx_seq_one_letter_code
_entity_poly.pdbx_strand_id
1 'polypeptide(L)' 'MKPAVKDQLEGHNVASVFYDALDEEVASILDNASRRAEENDRKTVQARDL' A
#
# COMPACT_ATOMS: atom_id res chain seq x y z
N MET A 1 -4.07 5.48 -7.05
CA MET A 1 -3.16 4.34 -7.33
C MET A 1 -3.17 3.95 -8.81
N LYS A 2 -4.34 3.82 -9.45
CA LYS A 2 -4.45 3.34 -10.84
C LYS A 2 -3.55 4.02 -11.90
N PRO A 3 -3.40 5.37 -11.95
CA PRO A 3 -2.53 6.02 -12.94
C PRO A 3 -1.04 5.69 -12.73
N ALA A 4 -0.52 5.87 -11.51
CA ALA A 4 0.88 5.59 -11.19
C ALA A 4 1.27 4.12 -11.42
N VAL A 5 0.33 3.19 -11.20
CA VAL A 5 0.54 1.76 -11.48
C VAL A 5 0.68 1.50 -12.98
N LYS A 6 -0.06 2.22 -13.84
CA LYS A 6 0.07 2.09 -15.30
C LYS A 6 1.40 2.66 -15.79
N ASP A 7 1.84 3.76 -15.20
CA ASP A 7 3.13 4.38 -15.51
C ASP A 7 4.30 3.46 -15.11
N GLN A 8 4.16 2.68 -14.03
CA GLN A 8 5.20 1.75 -13.60
C GLN A 8 5.21 0.42 -14.38
N LEU A 9 4.10 0.07 -15.02
CA LEU A 9 3.89 -1.17 -15.77
C LEU A 9 3.83 -0.92 -17.28
N GLU A 10 4.60 0.08 -17.76
CA GLU A 10 4.68 0.44 -19.17
C GLU A 10 4.78 -0.80 -20.08
N GLY A 11 3.90 -0.87 -21.08
CA GLY A 11 3.83 -1.99 -22.01
C GLY A 11 2.89 -3.14 -21.61
N HIS A 12 2.28 -3.09 -20.41
CA HIS A 12 1.33 -4.10 -19.95
C HIS A 12 -0.10 -3.57 -19.85
N ASN A 13 -1.06 -4.33 -20.37
CA ASN A 13 -2.46 -4.12 -20.04
C ASN A 13 -2.73 -4.57 -18.60
N VAL A 14 -3.25 -3.67 -17.77
CA VAL A 14 -3.57 -3.96 -16.37
C VAL A 14 -5.05 -4.29 -16.24
N ALA A 15 -5.35 -5.52 -15.82
CA ALA A 15 -6.73 -5.96 -15.56
C ALA A 15 -7.34 -5.22 -14.37
N SER A 16 -8.66 -5.05 -14.34
CA SER A 16 -9.32 -4.36 -13.21
C SER A 16 -9.08 -5.07 -11.88
N VAL A 17 -9.10 -6.41 -11.89
CA VAL A 17 -8.90 -7.28 -10.71
C VAL A 17 -7.52 -7.07 -10.07
N PHE A 18 -6.52 -6.66 -10.85
CA PHE A 18 -5.18 -6.37 -10.33
C PHE A 18 -5.20 -5.20 -9.35
N TYR A 19 -6.01 -4.17 -9.63
CA TYR A 19 -6.10 -3.02 -8.73
C TYR A 19 -6.75 -3.39 -7.41
N ASP A 20 -7.76 -4.25 -7.43
CA ASP A 20 -8.43 -4.71 -6.22
C ASP A 20 -7.45 -5.52 -5.35
N ALA A 21 -6.70 -6.46 -5.95
CA ALA A 21 -5.67 -7.22 -5.25
C ALA A 21 -4.53 -6.33 -4.71
N LEU A 22 -4.09 -5.33 -5.48
CA LEU A 22 -3.07 -4.38 -5.03
C LEU A 22 -3.57 -3.52 -3.87
N ASP A 23 -4.82 -3.07 -3.92
CA ASP A 23 -5.42 -2.27 -2.85
C ASP A 23 -5.53 -3.09 -1.55
N GLU A 24 -5.85 -4.38 -1.62
CA GLU A 24 -5.85 -5.30 -0.48
C GLU A 24 -4.46 -5.48 0.15
N GLU A 25 -3.44 -5.72 -0.68
CA GLU A 25 -2.05 -5.86 -0.21
C GLU A 25 -1.54 -4.57 0.46
N VAL A 26 -1.81 -3.42 -0.16
CA VAL A 26 -1.40 -2.12 0.38
C VAL A 26 -2.14 -1.82 1.69
N ALA A 27 -3.44 -2.15 1.79
CA ALA A 27 -4.19 -1.99 3.02
C ALA A 27 -3.59 -2.82 4.16
N SER A 28 -3.17 -4.06 3.89
CA SER A 28 -2.49 -4.90 4.89
C SER A 28 -1.17 -4.30 5.37
N ILE A 29 -0.35 -3.76 4.45
CA ILE A 29 0.91 -3.10 4.81
C ILE A 29 0.65 -1.86 5.68
N LEU A 30 -0.36 -1.06 5.33
CA LEU A 30 -0.72 0.15 6.08
C LEU A 30 -1.27 -0.19 7.48
N ASP A 31 -2.08 -1.23 7.61
CA ASP A 31 -2.59 -1.70 8.90
C ASP A 31 -1.44 -2.15 9.82
N ASN A 32 -0.51 -2.93 9.29
CA ASN A 32 0.70 -3.34 10.01
C ASN A 32 1.56 -2.14 10.44
N ALA A 33 1.68 -1.12 9.59
CA ALA A 33 2.41 0.09 9.91
C ALA A 33 1.73 0.94 10.98
N SER A 34 0.41 1.09 10.90
CA SER A 34 -0.38 1.75 11.94
C SER A 34 -0.22 1.03 13.27
N ARG A 35 -0.36 -0.30 13.27
CA ARG A 35 -0.18 -1.13 14.46
C ARG A 35 1.21 -0.96 15.09
N ARG A 36 2.29 -1.00 14.29
CA ARG A 36 3.65 -0.79 14.80
C ARG A 36 3.84 0.61 15.39
N ALA A 37 3.21 1.64 14.83
CA ALA A 37 3.23 2.97 15.42
C ALA A 37 2.50 3.00 16.77
N GLU A 38 1.31 2.42 16.84
CA GLU A 38 0.50 2.31 18.07
C GLU A 38 1.21 1.52 19.17
N GLU A 39 1.81 0.38 18.86
CA GLU A 39 2.59 -0.46 19.78
C GLU A 39 3.81 0.28 20.37
N ASN A 40 4.25 1.36 19.73
CA ASN A 40 5.35 2.21 20.18
C ASN A 40 4.86 3.57 20.68
N ASP A 41 3.59 3.68 21.10
CA ASP A 41 2.95 4.89 21.63
C ASP A 41 3.04 6.12 20.69
N ARG A 42 3.08 5.89 19.38
CA ARG A 42 3.18 6.95 18.37
C ARG A 42 1.86 7.13 17.63
N LYS A 43 1.45 8.39 17.47
CA LYS A 43 0.28 8.79 16.65
C LYS A 43 0.60 9.06 15.18
N THR A 44 1.88 9.06 14.83
CA THR A 44 2.37 9.33 13.47
C THR A 44 3.10 8.10 12.98
N VAL A 45 2.59 7.49 11.92
CA VAL A 45 3.28 6.42 11.18
C VAL A 45 4.54 7.00 10.55
N GLN A 46 5.67 6.34 10.76
CA GLN A 46 6.98 6.73 10.26
C GLN A 46 7.51 5.66 9.29
N ALA A 47 8.57 5.99 8.55
CA ALA A 47 9.21 5.05 7.63
C ALA A 47 9.68 3.75 8.32
N ARG A 48 10.00 3.77 9.61
CA ARG A 48 10.38 2.58 10.41
C ARG A 48 9.21 1.63 10.69
N ASP A 49 7.98 2.13 10.53
CA ASP A 49 6.77 1.35 10.77
C ASP A 49 6.30 0.67 9.49
N LEU A 50 6.86 1.02 8.33
CA LEU A 50 6.55 0.37 7.06
C LEU A 50 7.19 -1.02 6.98
#